data_AF-A0A199UFF1-F1
#
_entry.id   AF-A0A199UFF1-F1
#
_cell.length_a   1.000
_cell.length_b   1.000
_cell.length_c   1.000
_cell.angle_alpha   90.00
_cell.angle_beta   90.00
_cell.angle_gamma   90.00
#
_symmetry.space_group_name_H-M   'P 1'
#
loop_
_entity.id
_entity.type
_entity.pdbx_description
1 polymer ?
#
loop_
_entity_poly.entity_id
_entity_poly.type
_entity_poly.pdbx_seq_one_letter_code
_entity_poly.pdbx_strand_id
1 'polypeptide(L)'
;MDPNPNPPSVEGRNWAELSPDVLSVIFGKIGAVEILMGAGRVCRGWRRVAREPLLWRRVDMTHLDHLGEAEMEAMARLAVDWSAGRMEEFSARALVATSFCCTSRRDDEEELDNTDDCDALGIAKTMHELRQLQLFGNK
;
A
#
# COMPACT_ATOMS: atom_id res chain seq x y z
N MET A 1 7.00 -57.44 -11.25
CA MET A 1 7.49 -56.05 -11.11
C MET A 1 6.26 -55.18 -11.09
N ASP A 2 5.78 -54.83 -9.91
CA ASP A 2 4.65 -53.90 -9.78
C ASP A 2 5.15 -52.48 -10.06
N PRO A 3 4.47 -51.68 -10.89
CA PRO A 3 4.86 -50.30 -11.12
C PRO A 3 4.50 -49.47 -9.88
N ASN A 4 5.51 -48.79 -9.33
CA ASN A 4 5.39 -47.84 -8.24
C ASN A 4 4.27 -46.81 -8.49
N PRO A 5 3.25 -46.66 -7.61
CA PRO A 5 2.01 -45.95 -7.95
C PRO A 5 2.02 -44.43 -7.73
N ASN A 6 3.15 -43.79 -7.37
CA ASN A 6 3.23 -42.33 -7.41
C ASN A 6 4.69 -41.85 -7.24
N PRO A 7 5.20 -40.90 -8.05
CA PRO A 7 6.33 -40.10 -7.60
C PRO A 7 5.91 -39.31 -6.34
N PRO A 8 6.81 -39.06 -5.37
CA PRO A 8 6.47 -38.23 -4.22
C PRO A 8 5.98 -36.90 -4.77
N SER A 9 4.71 -36.59 -4.53
CA SER A 9 4.17 -35.26 -4.78
C SER A 9 5.11 -34.30 -4.08
N VAL A 10 5.69 -33.36 -4.82
CA VAL A 10 6.46 -32.29 -4.21
C VAL A 10 5.46 -31.55 -3.33
N GLU A 11 5.44 -31.87 -2.04
CA GLU A 11 4.61 -31.18 -1.06
C GLU A 11 5.11 -29.74 -1.03
N GLY A 12 4.46 -28.90 -1.84
CA GLY A 12 4.73 -27.49 -1.88
C GLY A 12 4.56 -26.95 -0.47
N ARG A 13 5.60 -26.30 0.06
CA ARG A 13 5.52 -25.67 1.39
C ARG A 13 4.28 -24.77 1.43
N ASN A 14 3.42 -25.01 2.41
CA ASN A 14 2.24 -24.17 2.61
C ASN A 14 2.66 -22.83 3.23
N TRP A 15 3.02 -21.86 2.38
CA TRP A 15 3.40 -20.52 2.82
C TRP A 15 2.27 -19.77 3.54
N ALA A 16 1.03 -20.24 3.47
CA ALA A 16 -0.09 -19.69 4.23
C ALA A 16 -0.05 -20.05 5.73
N GLU A 17 0.70 -21.07 6.13
CA GLU A 17 0.87 -21.50 7.53
C GLU A 17 2.04 -20.82 8.24
N LEU A 18 2.77 -19.93 7.56
CA LEU A 18 3.80 -19.14 8.22
C LEU A 18 3.21 -18.29 9.37
N SER A 19 3.98 -18.14 10.43
CA SER A 19 3.58 -17.28 11.55
C SER A 19 3.46 -15.81 11.09
N PRO A 20 2.56 -15.02 11.72
CA PRO A 20 2.42 -13.60 11.42
C PRO A 20 3.74 -12.84 11.51
N ASP A 21 4.59 -13.16 12.47
CA ASP A 21 5.89 -12.49 12.66
C ASP A 21 6.82 -12.70 11.46
N VAL A 22 6.89 -13.94 10.93
CA VAL A 22 7.71 -14.25 9.75
C VAL A 22 7.15 -13.55 8.51
N LEU A 23 5.83 -13.56 8.34
CA LEU A 23 5.18 -12.83 7.24
C LEU A 23 5.45 -11.33 7.33
N SER A 24 5.42 -10.75 8.53
CA SER A 24 5.71 -9.33 8.75
C SER A 24 7.13 -8.96 8.34
N VAL A 25 8.12 -9.81 8.66
CA VAL A 25 9.51 -9.61 8.23
C VAL A 25 9.63 -9.71 6.70
N ILE A 26 8.94 -10.66 6.07
CA ILE A 26 8.92 -10.79 4.60
C ILE A 26 8.29 -9.55 3.97
N PHE A 27 7.13 -9.12 4.49
CA PHE A 27 6.38 -7.98 3.98
C PHE A 27 7.18 -6.67 4.12
N GLY A 28 7.87 -6.49 5.24
CA GLY A 28 8.79 -5.37 5.41
C GLY A 28 9.95 -5.36 4.42
N LYS A 29 10.34 -6.51 3.87
CA LYS A 29 11.41 -6.62 2.85
C LYS A 29 10.93 -6.41 1.42
N ILE A 30 9.73 -6.90 1.06
CA ILE A 30 9.19 -6.72 -0.29
C ILE A 30 8.58 -5.33 -0.48
N GLY A 31 8.16 -4.67 0.60
CA GLY A 31 7.69 -3.29 0.57
C GLY A 31 6.22 -3.12 0.16
N ALA A 32 5.75 -1.88 0.26
CA ALA A 32 4.35 -1.51 0.14
C ALA A 32 3.73 -1.88 -1.23
N VAL A 33 4.43 -1.59 -2.33
CA VAL A 33 3.93 -1.85 -3.69
C VAL A 33 3.65 -3.35 -3.88
N GLU A 34 4.57 -4.21 -3.46
CA GLU A 34 4.47 -5.66 -3.69
C GLU A 34 3.41 -6.28 -2.80
N ILE A 35 3.17 -5.67 -1.64
CA ILE A 35 2.04 -6.01 -0.79
C ILE A 35 0.71 -5.65 -1.46
N LEU A 36 0.58 -4.46 -2.08
CA LEU A 36 -0.65 -4.02 -2.77
C LEU A 36 -0.95 -4.81 -4.03
N MET A 37 0.07 -5.12 -4.83
CA MET A 37 -0.08 -5.81 -6.11
C MET A 37 -0.17 -7.34 -5.94
N GLY A 38 0.43 -7.90 -4.90
CA GLY A 38 0.53 -9.36 -4.73
C GLY A 38 0.14 -9.84 -3.34
N ALA A 39 1.01 -9.64 -2.35
CA ALA A 39 0.95 -10.39 -1.09
C ALA A 39 -0.37 -10.20 -0.30
N GLY A 40 -0.92 -8.98 -0.29
CA GLY A 40 -2.21 -8.67 0.34
C GLY A 40 -3.43 -9.32 -0.34
N ARG A 41 -3.24 -9.92 -1.52
CA ARG A 41 -4.31 -10.55 -2.32
C ARG A 41 -4.33 -12.07 -2.22
N VAL A 42 -3.28 -12.71 -1.71
CA VAL A 42 -3.09 -14.18 -1.69
C VAL A 42 -4.16 -14.89 -0.85
N CYS A 43 -4.24 -14.57 0.45
CA CYS A 43 -5.20 -15.17 1.36
C CYS A 43 -5.60 -14.20 2.49
N ARG A 44 -6.62 -14.57 3.28
CA ARG A 44 -7.09 -13.74 4.40
C ARG A 44 -6.03 -13.53 5.48
N GLY A 45 -5.21 -14.54 5.76
CA GLY A 45 -4.12 -14.45 6.75
C GLY A 45 -3.05 -13.44 6.33
N TRP A 46 -2.59 -13.53 5.08
CA TRP A 46 -1.63 -12.59 4.51
C TRP A 46 -2.21 -11.18 4.47
N ARG A 47 -3.47 -11.01 4.03
CA ARG A 47 -4.14 -9.71 4.04
C ARG A 47 -4.23 -9.08 5.42
N ARG A 48 -4.40 -9.88 6.48
CA ARG A 48 -4.43 -9.38 7.86
C ARG A 48 -3.08 -8.82 8.28
N VAL A 49 -1.99 -9.54 7.99
CA VAL A 49 -0.62 -9.08 8.29
C VAL A 49 -0.25 -7.87 7.44
N ALA A 50 -0.62 -7.88 6.15
CA ALA A 50 -0.37 -6.77 5.23
C ALA A 50 -0.95 -5.42 5.70
N ARG A 51 -2.01 -5.44 6.52
CA ARG A 51 -2.65 -4.23 7.07
C ARG A 51 -2.00 -3.71 8.35
N GLU A 52 -0.93 -4.34 8.82
CA GLU A 52 -0.22 -3.86 10.01
C GLU A 52 0.43 -2.51 9.73
N PRO A 53 0.11 -1.45 10.51
CA PRO A 53 0.53 -0.11 10.10
C PRO A 53 2.05 0.13 10.20
N LEU A 54 2.80 -0.76 10.85
CA LEU A 54 4.27 -0.71 10.85
C LEU A 54 4.88 -0.95 9.46
N LEU A 55 4.18 -1.69 8.59
CA LEU A 55 4.61 -1.95 7.20
C LEU A 55 4.44 -0.73 6.29
N TRP A 56 3.69 0.27 6.75
CA TRP A 56 3.31 1.46 5.97
C TRP A 56 3.97 2.74 6.49
N ARG A 57 5.00 2.62 7.34
CA ARG A 57 5.78 3.78 7.82
C ARG A 57 6.53 4.47 6.68
N ARG A 58 6.96 3.71 5.67
CA ARG A 58 7.72 4.21 4.53
C ARG A 58 7.14 3.64 3.24
N VAL A 59 6.73 4.51 2.33
CA VAL A 59 6.07 4.13 1.08
C VAL A 59 6.69 4.91 -0.07
N ASP A 60 7.22 4.18 -1.04
CA ASP A 60 7.75 4.74 -2.29
C ASP A 60 6.96 4.17 -3.46
N MET A 61 6.31 5.06 -4.21
CA MET A 61 5.48 4.81 -5.38
C MET A 61 6.04 5.47 -6.63
N THR A 62 7.28 5.97 -6.58
CA THR A 62 7.89 6.74 -7.70
C THR A 62 8.24 5.90 -8.92
N HIS A 63 8.35 4.57 -8.76
CA HIS A 63 8.74 3.63 -9.82
C HIS A 63 7.55 2.99 -10.56
N LEU A 64 6.35 3.58 -10.45
CA LEU A 64 5.09 3.01 -10.93
C LEU A 64 4.61 3.60 -12.25
N ASP A 65 5.54 4.01 -13.11
CA ASP A 65 5.28 4.69 -14.40
C ASP A 65 4.48 3.87 -15.41
N HIS A 66 4.36 2.56 -15.18
CA HIS A 66 3.57 1.65 -16.01
C HIS A 66 2.09 1.60 -15.62
N LEU A 67 1.71 2.22 -14.49
CA LEU A 67 0.35 2.22 -13.99
C LEU A 67 -0.36 3.52 -14.33
N GLY A 68 -1.68 3.42 -14.52
CA GLY A 68 -2.52 4.60 -14.72
C GLY A 68 -2.64 5.44 -13.46
N GLU A 69 -3.01 6.70 -13.63
CA GLU A 69 -3.28 7.65 -12.54
C GLU A 69 -4.26 7.10 -11.50
N ALA A 70 -5.39 6.55 -11.94
CA ALA A 70 -6.40 5.94 -11.06
C ALA A 70 -5.87 4.74 -10.25
N GLU A 71 -4.93 3.97 -10.81
CA GLU A 71 -4.33 2.83 -10.10
C GLU A 71 -3.35 3.31 -9.03
N MET A 72 -2.53 4.30 -9.35
CA MET A 72 -1.63 4.95 -8.39
C MET A 72 -2.42 5.60 -7.25
N GLU A 73 -3.52 6.29 -7.57
CA GLU A 73 -4.40 6.91 -6.58
C GLU A 73 -5.01 5.86 -5.63
N ALA A 74 -5.55 4.77 -6.18
CA ALA A 74 -6.13 3.69 -5.38
C ALA A 74 -5.09 3.05 -4.45
N MET A 75 -3.86 2.89 -4.92
CA MET A 75 -2.77 2.35 -4.10
C MET A 75 -2.33 3.30 -2.99
N ALA A 76 -2.18 4.58 -3.30
CA ALA A 76 -1.85 5.59 -2.28
C ALA A 76 -2.91 5.63 -1.19
N ARG A 77 -4.20 5.62 -1.56
CA ARG A 77 -5.31 5.55 -0.59
C ARG A 77 -5.21 4.36 0.34
N LEU A 78 -4.97 3.16 -0.20
CA LEU A 78 -4.79 1.96 0.62
C LEU A 78 -3.58 2.08 1.54
N ALA A 79 -2.48 2.67 1.06
CA ALA A 79 -1.29 2.90 1.87
C ALA A 79 -1.58 3.85 3.03
N VAL A 80 -2.31 4.94 2.79
CA VAL A 80 -2.76 5.88 3.83
C VAL A 80 -3.65 5.18 4.84
N ASP A 81 -4.70 4.50 4.37
CA ASP A 81 -5.65 3.78 5.22
C ASP A 81 -4.96 2.75 6.11
N TRP A 82 -4.02 1.98 5.56
CA TRP A 82 -3.35 0.91 6.30
C TRP A 82 -2.24 1.45 7.20
N SER A 83 -1.73 2.66 6.96
CA SER A 83 -0.81 3.34 7.87
C SER A 83 -1.45 3.78 9.18
N ALA A 84 -2.78 3.94 9.21
CA ALA A 84 -3.52 4.43 10.37
C ALA A 84 -2.87 5.68 11.01
N GLY A 85 -2.38 6.60 10.17
CA GLY A 85 -1.73 7.85 10.58
C GLY A 85 -0.26 7.73 11.02
N ARG A 86 0.33 6.53 10.97
CA ARG A 86 1.74 6.26 11.36
C ARG A 86 2.72 6.28 10.19
N MET A 87 2.33 6.89 9.07
CA MET A 87 3.23 7.05 7.93
C MET A 87 4.24 8.14 8.23
N GLU A 88 5.52 7.85 7.99
CA GLU A 88 6.64 8.76 8.25
C GLU A 88 7.24 9.32 6.97
N GLU A 89 7.26 8.51 5.90
CA GLU A 89 7.82 8.87 4.60
C GLU A 89 6.90 8.40 3.48
N PHE A 90 6.52 9.34 2.59
CA PHE A 90 5.72 9.04 1.41
C PHE A 90 6.30 9.72 0.18
N SER A 91 6.52 8.94 -0.88
CA SER A 91 7.03 9.42 -2.16
C SER A 91 6.15 8.91 -3.30
N ALA A 92 5.60 9.81 -4.12
CA ALA A 92 4.77 9.45 -5.27
C ALA A 92 4.88 10.53 -6.38
N ARG A 93 4.40 10.22 -7.59
CA ARG A 93 4.18 11.26 -8.60
C ARG A 93 2.91 12.06 -8.27
N ALA A 94 2.90 13.34 -8.62
CA ALA A 94 1.93 14.34 -8.15
C ALA A 94 0.46 14.08 -8.53
N LEU A 95 0.15 13.13 -9.43
CA LEU A 95 -1.20 12.84 -9.93
C LEU A 95 -2.10 12.07 -8.93
N VAL A 96 -1.76 12.08 -7.64
CA VAL A 96 -2.44 11.25 -6.66
C VAL A 96 -3.25 12.14 -5.73
N ALA A 97 -4.34 12.72 -6.24
CA ALA A 97 -5.39 13.22 -5.37
C ALA A 97 -6.72 13.43 -6.09
N THR A 98 -7.78 12.83 -5.56
CA THR A 98 -8.98 13.58 -5.20
C THR A 98 -9.77 12.79 -4.15
N SER A 99 -9.52 13.07 -2.87
CA SER A 99 -10.30 12.64 -1.67
C SER A 99 -9.58 11.73 -0.66
N PHE A 100 -8.50 12.22 -0.03
CA PHE A 100 -7.96 11.57 1.19
C PHE A 100 -8.81 11.80 2.46
N CYS A 101 -9.97 12.47 2.36
CA CYS A 101 -10.73 12.91 3.55
C CYS A 101 -11.78 11.91 4.08
N CYS A 102 -11.87 10.69 3.55
CA CYS A 102 -12.88 9.73 4.02
C CYS A 102 -12.47 8.97 5.28
N THR A 103 -12.28 9.69 6.39
CA THR A 103 -12.70 9.21 7.72
C THR A 103 -13.87 10.08 8.21
N SER A 104 -15.06 9.79 7.67
CA SER A 104 -16.39 10.18 8.17
C SER A 104 -16.86 11.64 8.03
N ARG A 105 -17.53 12.00 6.91
CA ARG A 105 -18.90 12.59 6.83
C ARG A 105 -19.23 13.01 5.40
N ARG A 106 -20.52 12.90 5.06
CA ARG A 106 -21.18 13.39 3.85
C ARG A 106 -21.31 14.92 3.91
N ASP A 107 -21.29 15.51 2.72
CA ASP A 107 -21.75 16.86 2.33
C ASP A 107 -20.91 18.04 2.83
N ASP A 108 -20.08 18.60 1.94
CA ASP A 108 -20.23 19.97 1.41
C ASP A 108 -18.99 20.31 0.55
N GLU A 109 -19.26 20.67 -0.71
CA GLU A 109 -18.28 21.09 -1.71
C GLU A 109 -17.73 22.49 -1.37
N GLU A 110 -16.42 22.69 -1.49
CA GLU A 110 -15.91 23.98 -1.94
C GLU A 110 -14.63 23.76 -2.75
N GLU A 111 -14.82 23.88 -4.06
CA GLU A 111 -13.82 23.83 -5.11
C GLU A 111 -13.04 25.15 -5.09
N LEU A 112 -11.75 25.11 -4.78
CA LEU A 112 -10.83 26.23 -4.96
C LEU A 112 -9.65 25.78 -5.83
N ASP A 113 -9.70 26.28 -7.06
CA ASP A 113 -8.64 26.39 -8.05
C ASP A 113 -7.29 26.73 -7.41
N ASN A 114 -6.46 25.69 -7.22
CA ASN A 114 -4.99 25.66 -7.12
C ASN A 114 -4.59 24.19 -6.90
N THR A 115 -4.68 23.38 -7.96
CA THR A 115 -4.58 21.91 -7.93
C THR A 115 -3.22 21.38 -7.45
N ASP A 116 -2.16 22.18 -7.43
CA ASP A 116 -0.83 21.70 -7.00
C ASP A 116 -0.61 21.71 -5.47
N ASP A 117 -1.29 22.58 -4.72
CA ASP A 117 -1.05 22.76 -3.26
C ASP A 117 -2.06 22.01 -2.36
N CYS A 118 -3.23 21.64 -2.90
CA CYS A 118 -4.30 20.99 -2.13
C CYS A 118 -3.98 19.51 -1.81
N ASP A 119 -3.25 18.85 -2.70
CA ASP A 119 -2.95 17.42 -2.64
C ASP A 119 -1.96 17.10 -1.52
N ALA A 120 -0.89 17.89 -1.44
CA ALA A 120 0.09 17.80 -0.37
C ALA A 120 -0.52 18.11 1.00
N LEU A 121 -1.43 19.10 1.06
CA LEU A 121 -2.09 19.51 2.29
C LEU A 121 -3.04 18.43 2.83
N GLY A 122 -3.73 17.69 1.94
CA GLY A 122 -4.61 16.58 2.33
C GLY A 122 -3.85 15.41 2.98
N ILE A 123 -2.67 15.08 2.43
CA ILE A 123 -1.79 14.03 2.98
C ILE A 123 -1.21 14.48 4.33
N ALA A 124 -0.67 15.71 4.39
CA ALA A 124 -0.05 16.22 5.61
C ALA A 124 -1.04 16.34 6.79
N LYS A 125 -2.32 16.64 6.52
CA LYS A 125 -3.36 16.74 7.55
C LYS A 125 -3.75 15.41 8.18
N THR A 126 -3.65 14.30 7.43
CA THR A 126 -4.08 12.97 7.87
C THR A 126 -2.96 12.15 8.51
N MET A 127 -1.71 12.58 8.35
CA MET A 127 -0.52 11.86 8.82
C MET A 127 0.33 12.72 9.75
N HIS A 128 0.04 12.66 11.04
CA HIS A 128 0.74 13.45 12.05
C HIS A 128 2.21 13.04 12.26
N GLU A 129 2.59 11.82 11.86
CA GLU A 129 3.96 11.32 11.95
C GLU A 129 4.79 11.56 10.68
N LEU A 130 4.21 12.16 9.64
CA LEU A 130 4.87 12.38 8.36
C LEU A 130 6.03 13.37 8.53
N ARG A 131 7.24 12.90 8.27
CA ARG A 131 8.48 13.71 8.34
C ARG A 131 8.97 14.07 6.95
N GLN A 132 8.66 13.26 5.95
CA GLN A 132 9.08 13.47 4.57
C GLN A 132 7.93 13.19 3.61
N LEU A 133 7.64 14.16 2.76
CA LEU A 133 6.70 14.05 1.65
C LEU A 133 7.42 14.50 0.38
N GLN A 134 7.51 13.62 -0.62
CA GLN A 134 8.11 13.94 -1.90
C GLN A 134 7.10 13.67 -3.02
N LEU A 135 6.61 14.75 -3.63
CA LEU A 135 5.73 14.68 -4.79
C LEU A 135 6.50 15.10 -6.04
N PHE A 136 6.59 14.21 -7.02
CA PHE A 136 7.30 14.45 -8.27
C PHE A 136 6.30 14.85 -9.37
N GLY A 137 6.37 16.09 -9.84
CA GLY A 137 5.58 16.58 -10.98
C GLY A 137 6.28 16.30 -12.32
N ASN A 138 5.56 15.77 -13.30
CA ASN A 138 5.96 15.90 -14.70
C ASN A 138 5.45 17.25 -15.21
N LYS A 139 6.39 18.09 -15.63
CA LYS A 139 6.12 19.37 -16.32
C LYS A 139 5.72 19.12 -17.77
#